data_AF-A0A4U0YR77-F1
#
_entry.id   AF-A0A4U0YR77-F1
#
_cell.length_a   1.000
_cell.length_b   1.000
_cell.length_c   1.000
_cell.angle_alpha   90.00
_cell.angle_beta   90.00
_cell.angle_gamma   90.00
#
_symmetry.space_group_name_H-M   'P 1'
#
loop_
_entity.id
_entity.type
_entity.pdbx_description
1 polymer ?
#
loop_
_entity_poly.entity_id
_entity_poly.type
_entity_poly.pdbx_seq_one_letter_code
_entity_poly.pdbx_strand_id
1 'polypeptide(L)'
;MPASIRHLRMFHALGRTNSVTRTAELCHVSQPAVTQAIGKLAKETGQVLFQRSPQGLFLTEAGEVLHHRASRALQRLDAAMADMAHEIRIQATWPQLTALIAVTEVENFTLAARRLGLSQPTVHRAAAMLEQAAGTMFFQRTAHGLITTRAGEQLAQAARLALAELSQADSDLAMLAGREVGRIVIGALPLSRSGWLPTAILAFRRQRPGFPIEIIDGRYDELLLGLRRGEIDLVLGALRLPSPIDDITQERLFDDEVVAVARAGHPLTTARELRPEDTFRYPWVMPRKSTPIRGILDGFLAEAPKADVVETSSVIVLREILRASDYLGGLSRMQAEVEAQVLSILPIRLPNALRPIGVTTRAGWEPTRAQRDFLNLLRKTSVDLA
;
A
#
# COMPACT_ATOMS: atom_id res chain seq x y z
N MET A 1 -0.12 -14.73 -16.12
CA MET A 1 1.07 -14.77 -15.23
C MET A 1 2.14 -13.89 -15.86
N PRO A 2 2.92 -13.15 -15.05
CA PRO A 2 3.98 -12.30 -15.57
C PRO A 2 5.00 -13.13 -16.36
N ALA A 3 5.64 -12.48 -17.32
CA ALA A 3 6.68 -13.09 -18.13
C ALA A 3 7.80 -13.68 -17.27
N SER A 4 8.41 -14.78 -17.72
CA SER A 4 9.52 -15.44 -17.01
C SER A 4 10.60 -14.43 -16.58
N ILE A 5 11.10 -14.54 -15.33
CA ILE A 5 12.21 -13.72 -14.81
C ILE A 5 13.39 -13.76 -15.78
N ARG A 6 13.70 -14.93 -16.34
CA ARG A 6 14.76 -15.10 -17.32
C ARG A 6 14.51 -14.30 -18.60
N HIS A 7 13.27 -14.25 -19.09
CA HIS A 7 12.92 -13.44 -20.26
C HIS A 7 13.02 -11.95 -19.96
N LEU A 8 12.57 -11.52 -18.77
CA LEU A 8 12.71 -10.12 -18.33
C LEU A 8 14.18 -9.70 -18.24
N ARG A 9 15.07 -10.57 -17.73
CA ARG A 9 16.51 -10.31 -17.71
C ARG A 9 17.10 -10.18 -19.13
N MET A 10 16.76 -11.10 -20.04
CA MET A 10 17.20 -11.01 -21.45
C MET A 10 16.67 -9.74 -22.14
N PHE A 11 15.41 -9.39 -21.90
CA PHE A 11 14.81 -8.17 -22.42
C PHE A 11 15.50 -6.92 -21.89
N HIS A 12 15.73 -6.85 -20.57
CA HIS A 12 16.46 -5.74 -19.96
C HIS A 12 17.89 -5.61 -20.51
N ALA A 13 18.60 -6.73 -20.68
CA ALA A 13 19.94 -6.75 -21.28
C ALA A 13 19.93 -6.32 -22.75
N LEU A 14 18.92 -6.73 -23.54
CA LEU A 14 18.78 -6.32 -24.93
C LEU A 14 18.51 -4.83 -25.07
N GLY A 15 17.64 -4.27 -24.24
CA GLY A 15 17.39 -2.82 -24.20
C GLY A 15 18.62 -1.99 -23.84
N ARG A 16 19.61 -2.58 -23.15
CA ARG A 16 20.89 -1.91 -22.83
C ARG A 16 21.96 -2.03 -23.91
N THR A 17 21.96 -3.13 -24.66
CA THR A 17 23.02 -3.43 -25.64
C THR A 17 22.65 -3.11 -27.07
N ASN A 18 21.35 -3.00 -27.38
CA ASN A 18 20.80 -2.86 -28.73
C ASN A 18 21.30 -3.93 -29.73
N SER A 19 21.77 -5.07 -29.21
CA SER A 19 22.40 -6.16 -29.99
C SER A 19 22.03 -7.53 -29.43
N VAL A 20 21.38 -8.34 -30.28
CA VAL A 20 21.01 -9.73 -29.94
C VAL A 20 22.25 -10.57 -29.66
N THR A 21 23.32 -10.40 -30.44
CA THR A 21 24.60 -11.11 -30.26
C THR A 21 25.21 -10.80 -28.89
N ARG A 22 25.41 -9.52 -28.56
CA ARG A 22 25.99 -9.13 -27.26
C ARG A 22 25.10 -9.56 -26.09
N THR A 23 23.77 -9.49 -26.25
CA THR A 23 22.84 -9.97 -25.22
C THR A 23 22.99 -11.47 -24.98
N ALA A 24 23.10 -12.26 -26.05
CA ALA A 24 23.27 -13.70 -25.96
C ALA A 24 24.57 -14.06 -25.22
N GLU A 25 25.66 -13.36 -25.52
CA GLU A 25 26.95 -13.49 -24.80
C GLU A 25 26.82 -13.12 -23.32
N LEU A 26 26.25 -11.95 -23.00
CA LEU A 26 26.08 -11.48 -21.61
C LEU A 26 25.18 -12.39 -20.77
N CYS A 27 24.15 -12.98 -21.39
CA CYS A 27 23.20 -13.87 -20.71
C CYS A 27 23.63 -15.35 -20.76
N HIS A 28 24.77 -15.67 -21.39
CA HIS A 28 25.26 -17.04 -21.61
C HIS A 28 24.19 -17.95 -22.25
N VAL A 29 23.56 -17.47 -23.33
CA VAL A 29 22.54 -18.21 -24.10
C VAL A 29 22.80 -18.09 -25.60
N SER A 30 22.03 -18.84 -26.40
CA SER A 30 22.07 -18.70 -27.86
C SER A 30 21.27 -17.48 -28.34
N GLN A 31 21.64 -16.90 -29.49
CA GLN A 31 20.88 -15.80 -30.10
C GLN A 31 19.41 -16.16 -30.40
N PRO A 32 19.07 -17.39 -30.86
CA PRO A 32 17.68 -17.82 -30.97
C PRO A 32 16.93 -17.79 -29.65
N ALA A 33 17.57 -18.13 -28.51
CA ALA A 33 16.92 -18.07 -27.20
C ALA A 33 16.55 -16.63 -26.79
N VAL A 34 17.43 -15.65 -27.06
CA VAL A 34 17.12 -14.23 -26.86
C VAL A 34 15.93 -13.84 -27.72
N THR A 35 15.98 -14.12 -29.02
CA THR A 35 14.91 -13.77 -29.97
C THR A 35 13.56 -14.38 -29.57
N GLN A 36 13.55 -15.65 -29.14
CA GLN A 36 12.34 -16.33 -28.64
C GLN A 36 11.81 -15.70 -27.35
N ALA A 37 12.68 -15.33 -26.41
CA ALA A 37 12.29 -14.66 -25.17
C ALA A 37 11.60 -13.33 -25.45
N ILE A 38 12.15 -12.51 -26.36
CA ILE A 38 11.55 -11.23 -26.77
C ILE A 38 10.22 -11.46 -27.49
N GLY A 39 10.17 -12.44 -28.41
CA GLY A 39 8.94 -12.78 -29.13
C GLY A 39 7.82 -13.24 -28.19
N LYS A 40 8.15 -14.00 -27.15
CA LYS A 40 7.18 -14.42 -26.13
C LYS A 40 6.70 -13.23 -25.29
N LEU A 41 7.60 -12.34 -24.87
CA LEU A 41 7.26 -11.11 -24.16
C LEU A 41 6.32 -10.21 -24.99
N ALA A 42 6.65 -9.99 -26.27
CA ALA A 42 5.82 -9.21 -27.19
C ALA A 42 4.42 -9.82 -27.36
N LYS A 43 4.33 -11.15 -27.43
CA LYS A 43 3.04 -11.86 -27.51
C LYS A 43 2.23 -11.74 -26.21
N GLU A 44 2.89 -11.83 -25.05
CA GLU A 44 2.25 -11.74 -23.74
C GLU A 44 1.73 -10.32 -23.46
N THR A 45 2.48 -9.29 -23.83
CA THR A 45 2.05 -7.88 -23.67
C THR A 45 1.10 -7.42 -24.77
N GLY A 46 1.10 -8.11 -25.93
CA GLY A 46 0.38 -7.69 -27.13
C GLY A 46 0.99 -6.46 -27.80
N GLN A 47 2.26 -6.17 -27.54
CA GLN A 47 2.95 -4.96 -28.00
C GLN A 47 4.21 -5.31 -28.81
N VAL A 48 4.54 -4.48 -29.80
CA VAL A 48 5.86 -4.52 -30.44
C VAL A 48 6.85 -3.83 -29.51
N LEU A 49 7.81 -4.59 -28.98
CA LEU A 49 8.74 -4.08 -27.96
C LEU A 49 10.04 -3.50 -28.53
N PHE A 50 10.42 -3.93 -29.74
CA PHE A 50 11.60 -3.44 -30.44
C PHE A 50 11.30 -3.17 -31.91
N GLN A 51 11.98 -2.16 -32.45
CA GLN A 51 12.00 -1.82 -33.86
C GLN A 51 13.41 -1.99 -34.43
N ARG A 52 13.49 -2.52 -35.65
CA ARG A 52 14.75 -2.69 -36.37
C ARG A 52 15.07 -1.42 -37.14
N SER A 53 16.34 -1.04 -37.12
CA SER A 53 16.92 0.08 -37.85
C SER A 53 18.27 -0.36 -38.46
N PRO A 54 18.79 0.31 -39.51
CA PRO A 54 20.15 0.01 -40.01
C PRO A 54 21.24 0.09 -38.92
N GLN A 55 21.03 0.90 -37.87
CA GLN A 55 21.97 1.06 -36.76
C GLN A 55 21.80 0.03 -35.63
N GLY A 56 20.80 -0.85 -35.69
CA GLY A 56 20.57 -1.89 -34.69
C GLY A 56 19.11 -2.10 -34.31
N LEU A 57 18.91 -2.67 -33.12
CA LEU A 57 17.59 -2.96 -32.56
C LEU A 57 17.31 -2.01 -31.39
N PHE A 58 16.26 -1.22 -31.49
CA PHE A 58 15.92 -0.18 -30.50
C PHE A 58 14.55 -0.44 -29.89
N LEU A 59 14.36 -0.02 -28.63
CA LEU A 59 13.07 -0.10 -27.97
C LEU A 59 12.03 0.78 -28.68
N THR A 60 10.79 0.31 -28.75
CA THR A 60 9.63 1.16 -29.06
C THR A 60 9.21 1.91 -27.79
N GLU A 61 8.22 2.79 -27.87
CA GLU A 61 7.63 3.43 -26.69
C GLU A 61 7.13 2.40 -25.66
N ALA A 62 6.42 1.35 -26.11
CA ALA A 62 6.01 0.25 -25.25
C ALA A 62 7.22 -0.54 -24.70
N GLY A 63 8.26 -0.70 -25.50
CA GLY A 63 9.54 -1.27 -25.07
C GLY A 63 10.18 -0.47 -23.92
N GLU A 64 10.24 0.85 -24.03
CA GLU A 64 10.81 1.74 -23.00
C GLU A 64 10.03 1.66 -21.69
N VAL A 65 8.69 1.71 -21.76
CA VAL A 65 7.83 1.56 -20.57
C VAL A 65 8.08 0.24 -19.85
N LEU A 66 8.10 -0.87 -20.61
CA LEU A 66 8.35 -2.19 -20.02
C LEU A 66 9.79 -2.30 -19.49
N HIS A 67 10.78 -1.72 -20.19
CA HIS A 67 12.19 -1.79 -19.81
C HIS A 67 12.44 -1.10 -18.47
N HIS A 68 11.85 0.08 -18.30
CA HIS A 68 11.93 0.83 -17.05
C HIS A 68 11.33 0.05 -15.87
N ARG A 69 10.09 -0.43 -16.02
CA ARG A 69 9.40 -1.22 -14.97
C ARG A 69 10.11 -2.54 -14.67
N ALA A 70 10.57 -3.25 -15.71
CA ALA A 70 11.32 -4.49 -15.55
C ALA A 70 12.66 -4.26 -14.84
N SER A 71 13.38 -3.18 -15.18
CA SER A 71 14.62 -2.79 -14.50
C SER A 71 14.39 -2.59 -13.00
N ARG A 72 13.36 -1.83 -12.64
CA ARG A 72 12.97 -1.57 -11.24
C ARG A 72 12.58 -2.84 -10.47
N ALA A 73 11.88 -3.76 -11.13
CA ALA A 73 11.51 -5.05 -10.54
C ALA A 73 12.74 -5.94 -10.32
N LEU A 74 13.62 -6.04 -11.32
CA LEU A 74 14.85 -6.84 -11.25
C LEU A 74 15.83 -6.29 -10.22
N GLN A 75 16.00 -4.98 -10.12
CA GLN A 75 16.87 -4.34 -9.11
C GLN A 75 16.46 -4.71 -7.67
N ARG A 76 15.15 -4.78 -7.39
CA ARG A 76 14.64 -5.20 -6.07
C ARG A 76 14.98 -6.66 -5.77
N LEU A 77 14.77 -7.55 -6.74
CA LEU A 77 15.13 -8.95 -6.61
C LEU A 77 16.65 -9.12 -6.42
N ASP A 78 17.44 -8.43 -7.24
CA ASP A 78 18.90 -8.53 -7.22
C ASP A 78 19.49 -8.02 -5.90
N ALA A 79 18.92 -6.95 -5.32
CA ALA A 79 19.31 -6.45 -4.01
C ALA A 79 18.99 -7.46 -2.89
N ALA A 80 17.82 -8.10 -2.92
CA ALA A 80 17.48 -9.13 -1.93
C ALA A 80 18.26 -10.44 -2.11
N MET A 81 18.72 -10.73 -3.33
CA MET A 81 19.56 -11.87 -3.68
C MET A 81 21.07 -11.54 -3.62
N ALA A 82 21.46 -10.42 -3.01
CA ALA A 82 22.85 -9.97 -2.98
C ALA A 82 23.76 -10.96 -2.23
N ASP A 83 23.30 -11.41 -1.07
CA ASP A 83 24.04 -12.29 -0.14
C ASP A 83 23.70 -13.78 -0.33
N MET A 84 23.03 -14.14 -1.43
CA MET A 84 22.63 -15.50 -1.76
C MET A 84 23.55 -16.10 -2.84
N ALA A 85 23.49 -17.42 -3.02
CA ALA A 85 24.20 -18.09 -4.10
C ALA A 85 23.77 -17.53 -5.48
N HIS A 86 24.72 -17.43 -6.41
CA HIS A 86 24.50 -16.79 -7.71
C HIS A 86 23.40 -17.49 -8.54
N GLU A 87 23.21 -18.79 -8.33
CA GLU A 87 22.25 -19.65 -9.00
C GLU A 87 20.81 -19.13 -8.87
N ILE A 88 20.43 -18.54 -7.73
CA ILE A 88 19.07 -18.03 -7.52
C ILE A 88 18.70 -16.96 -8.55
N ARG A 89 19.65 -16.13 -8.99
CA ARG A 89 19.38 -15.06 -9.97
C ARG A 89 19.04 -15.61 -11.35
N ILE A 90 19.54 -16.81 -11.66
CA ILE A 90 19.36 -17.50 -12.93
C ILE A 90 18.15 -18.44 -12.88
N GLN A 91 18.00 -19.17 -11.78
CA GLN A 91 17.07 -20.29 -11.66
C GLN A 91 15.73 -19.94 -11.04
N ALA A 92 15.63 -18.83 -10.29
CA ALA A 92 14.37 -18.44 -9.67
C ALA A 92 13.28 -18.20 -10.72
N THR A 93 12.07 -18.63 -10.38
CA THR A 93 10.87 -18.47 -11.21
C THR A 93 9.75 -17.80 -10.41
N TRP A 94 8.81 -17.16 -11.10
CA TRP A 94 7.65 -16.55 -10.43
C TRP A 94 6.83 -17.54 -9.61
N PRO A 95 6.56 -18.79 -10.04
CA PRO A 95 5.88 -19.77 -9.20
C PRO A 95 6.63 -20.06 -7.89
N GLN A 96 7.96 -20.14 -7.91
CA GLN A 96 8.76 -20.34 -6.70
C GLN A 96 8.74 -19.13 -5.77
N LEU A 97 8.89 -17.92 -6.31
CA LEU A 97 8.77 -16.69 -5.53
C LEU A 97 7.34 -16.51 -4.97
N THR A 98 6.31 -16.91 -5.73
CA THR A 98 4.92 -16.87 -5.28
C THR A 98 4.67 -17.89 -4.17
N ALA A 99 5.28 -19.08 -4.24
CA ALA A 99 5.25 -20.06 -3.16
C ALA A 99 5.93 -19.53 -1.89
N LEU A 100 7.11 -18.89 -2.03
CA LEU A 100 7.81 -18.23 -0.94
C LEU A 100 6.89 -17.19 -0.26
N ILE A 101 6.33 -16.26 -1.04
CA ILE A 101 5.40 -15.23 -0.56
C ILE A 101 4.24 -15.85 0.24
N ALA A 102 3.57 -16.85 -0.34
CA ALA A 102 2.40 -17.47 0.26
C ALA A 102 2.73 -18.21 1.56
N VAL A 103 3.85 -18.93 1.62
CA VAL A 103 4.29 -19.63 2.84
C VAL A 103 4.73 -18.63 3.90
N THR A 104 5.43 -17.55 3.54
CA THR A 104 5.83 -16.49 4.49
C THR A 104 4.63 -15.78 5.12
N GLU A 105 3.51 -15.63 4.41
CA GLU A 105 2.34 -14.91 4.94
C GLU A 105 1.51 -15.71 5.94
N VAL A 106 1.49 -17.03 5.83
CA VAL A 106 0.65 -17.92 6.66
C VAL A 106 1.45 -18.89 7.52
N GLU A 107 2.77 -18.91 7.35
CA GLU A 107 3.75 -19.78 8.01
C GLU A 107 3.30 -21.26 8.06
N ASN A 108 2.66 -21.71 6.99
CA ASN A 108 2.08 -23.05 6.91
C ASN A 108 1.95 -23.49 5.44
N PHE A 109 2.66 -24.56 5.07
CA PHE A 109 2.64 -25.08 3.70
C PHE A 109 1.25 -25.54 3.24
N THR A 110 0.43 -26.11 4.12
CA THR A 110 -0.92 -26.57 3.77
C THR A 110 -1.85 -25.39 3.49
N LEU A 111 -1.81 -24.34 4.32
CA LEU A 111 -2.60 -23.13 4.11
C LEU A 111 -2.12 -22.34 2.88
N ALA A 112 -0.81 -22.25 2.68
CA ALA A 112 -0.22 -21.62 1.49
C ALA A 112 -0.67 -22.34 0.20
N ALA A 113 -0.63 -23.67 0.19
CA ALA A 113 -1.09 -24.47 -0.94
C ALA A 113 -2.57 -24.27 -1.25
N ARG A 114 -3.43 -24.26 -0.21
CA ARG A 114 -4.86 -23.94 -0.37
C ARG A 114 -5.07 -22.55 -0.95
N ARG A 115 -4.33 -21.54 -0.47
CA ARG A 115 -4.43 -20.15 -0.96
C ARG A 115 -3.99 -20.01 -2.42
N LEU A 116 -2.98 -20.79 -2.84
CA LEU A 116 -2.50 -20.81 -4.22
C LEU A 116 -3.32 -21.71 -5.15
N GLY A 117 -4.28 -22.49 -4.63
CA GLY A 117 -5.02 -23.48 -5.42
C GLY A 117 -4.13 -24.64 -5.91
N LEU A 118 -3.08 -24.97 -5.15
CA LEU A 118 -2.09 -26.00 -5.49
C LEU A 118 -2.08 -27.12 -4.44
N SER A 119 -1.42 -28.24 -4.79
CA SER A 119 -1.13 -29.29 -3.80
C SER A 119 0.00 -28.87 -2.85
N GLN A 120 -0.04 -29.31 -1.60
CA GLN A 120 1.03 -29.06 -0.63
C GLN A 120 2.42 -29.54 -1.13
N PRO A 121 2.57 -30.74 -1.73
CA PRO A 121 3.84 -31.16 -2.32
C PRO A 121 4.37 -30.23 -3.41
N THR A 122 3.49 -29.60 -4.20
CA THR A 122 3.88 -28.62 -5.23
C THR A 122 4.52 -27.38 -4.59
N VAL A 123 3.88 -26.81 -3.55
CA VAL A 123 4.39 -25.62 -2.87
C VAL A 123 5.69 -25.93 -2.12
N HIS A 124 5.75 -27.07 -1.43
CA HIS A 124 6.98 -27.49 -0.74
C HIS A 124 8.15 -27.68 -1.70
N ARG A 125 7.92 -28.32 -2.87
CA ARG A 125 8.95 -28.49 -3.89
C ARG A 125 9.42 -27.15 -4.45
N ALA A 126 8.50 -26.22 -4.71
CA ALA A 126 8.84 -24.89 -5.20
C ALA A 126 9.72 -24.12 -4.21
N ALA A 127 9.38 -24.16 -2.90
CA ALA A 127 10.19 -23.57 -1.85
C ALA A 127 11.58 -24.22 -1.74
N ALA A 128 11.65 -25.56 -1.71
CA ALA A 128 12.91 -26.29 -1.58
C ALA A 128 13.87 -26.04 -2.77
N MET A 129 13.34 -25.99 -4.00
CA MET A 129 14.15 -25.64 -5.17
C MET A 129 14.68 -24.21 -5.10
N LEU A 130 13.91 -23.28 -4.53
CA LEU A 130 14.34 -21.91 -4.35
C LEU A 130 15.42 -21.81 -3.26
N GLU A 131 15.27 -22.51 -2.13
CA GLU A 131 16.29 -22.62 -1.06
C GLU A 131 17.58 -23.24 -1.60
N GLN A 132 17.48 -24.30 -2.41
CA GLN A 132 18.63 -24.93 -3.07
C GLN A 132 19.37 -23.94 -3.97
N ALA A 133 18.64 -23.19 -4.82
CA ALA A 133 19.25 -22.19 -5.68
C ALA A 133 19.81 -20.99 -4.90
N ALA A 134 19.25 -20.69 -3.72
CA ALA A 134 19.70 -19.62 -2.84
C ALA A 134 20.95 -19.98 -2.02
N GLY A 135 21.20 -21.28 -1.82
CA GLY A 135 22.22 -21.77 -0.90
C GLY A 135 21.92 -21.47 0.57
N THR A 136 20.67 -21.14 0.91
CA THR A 136 20.24 -20.79 2.27
C THR A 136 18.79 -21.21 2.51
N MET A 137 18.43 -21.39 3.78
CA MET A 137 17.08 -21.75 4.20
C MET A 137 16.21 -20.50 4.33
N PHE A 138 14.99 -20.57 3.80
CA PHE A 138 13.95 -19.56 3.94
C PHE A 138 12.94 -19.92 5.02
N PHE A 139 12.84 -21.19 5.38
CA PHE A 139 11.95 -21.66 6.42
C PHE A 139 12.67 -22.58 7.40
N GLN A 140 12.30 -22.47 8.68
CA GLN A 140 12.80 -23.35 9.73
C GLN A 140 11.65 -23.86 10.59
N ARG A 141 11.72 -25.12 10.99
CA ARG A 141 10.77 -25.71 11.94
C ARG A 141 11.28 -25.46 13.35
N THR A 142 10.40 -24.93 14.18
CA THR A 142 10.61 -24.71 15.61
C THR A 142 9.59 -25.51 16.42
N ALA A 143 9.75 -25.51 17.74
CA ALA A 143 8.76 -26.08 18.66
C ALA A 143 7.36 -25.44 18.52
N HIS A 144 7.28 -24.20 18.02
CA HIS A 144 6.04 -23.43 17.89
C HIS A 144 5.46 -23.46 16.46
N GLY A 145 6.11 -24.16 15.53
CA GLY A 145 5.67 -24.24 14.15
C GLY A 145 6.76 -23.86 13.15
N LEU A 146 6.36 -23.72 11.89
CA LEU A 146 7.22 -23.19 10.84
C LEU A 146 7.36 -21.69 11.04
N ILE A 147 8.57 -21.15 10.91
CA ILE A 147 8.79 -19.71 10.85
C ILE A 147 9.65 -19.36 9.63
N THR A 148 9.45 -18.16 9.10
CA THR A 148 10.28 -17.65 7.99
C THR A 148 11.60 -17.12 8.53
N THR A 149 12.71 -17.38 7.83
CA THR A 149 14.01 -16.79 8.16
C THR A 149 14.07 -15.34 7.67
N ARG A 150 15.00 -14.53 8.21
CA ARG A 150 15.22 -13.16 7.74
C ARG A 150 15.49 -13.08 6.23
N ALA A 151 16.26 -14.03 5.69
CA ALA A 151 16.52 -14.10 4.24
C ALA A 151 15.24 -14.39 3.46
N GLY A 152 14.38 -15.27 3.98
CA GLY A 152 13.08 -15.58 3.40
C GLY A 152 12.14 -14.38 3.41
N GLU A 153 12.07 -13.65 4.52
CA GLU A 153 11.27 -12.42 4.64
C GLU A 153 11.71 -11.34 3.66
N GLN A 154 13.02 -11.10 3.56
CA GLN A 154 13.60 -10.10 2.66
C GLN A 154 13.31 -10.44 1.20
N LEU A 155 13.51 -11.69 0.80
CA LEU A 155 13.24 -12.12 -0.57
C LEU A 155 11.74 -12.13 -0.90
N ALA A 156 10.89 -12.59 0.02
CA ALA A 156 9.43 -12.55 -0.15
C ALA A 156 8.95 -11.11 -0.34
N GLN A 157 9.49 -10.18 0.45
CA GLN A 157 9.17 -8.77 0.37
C GLN A 157 9.62 -8.15 -0.97
N ALA A 158 10.84 -8.42 -1.41
CA ALA A 158 11.34 -7.96 -2.71
C ALA A 158 10.53 -8.55 -3.88
N ALA A 159 10.16 -9.83 -3.79
CA ALA A 159 9.34 -10.49 -4.80
C ALA A 159 7.94 -9.91 -4.90
N ARG A 160 7.28 -9.59 -3.77
CA ARG A 160 5.99 -8.89 -3.77
C ARG A 160 6.08 -7.54 -4.48
N LEU A 161 7.09 -6.75 -4.15
CA LEU A 161 7.29 -5.43 -4.76
C LEU A 161 7.66 -5.53 -6.25
N ALA A 162 8.44 -6.53 -6.66
CA ALA A 162 8.76 -6.78 -8.05
C ALA A 162 7.50 -7.17 -8.87
N LEU A 163 6.63 -8.01 -8.30
CA LEU A 163 5.34 -8.36 -8.91
C LEU A 163 4.41 -7.13 -9.01
N ALA A 164 4.39 -6.28 -7.99
CA ALA A 164 3.61 -5.04 -8.01
C ALA A 164 4.10 -4.07 -9.10
N GLU A 165 5.41 -3.92 -9.29
CA GLU A 165 5.98 -3.12 -10.40
C GLU A 165 5.62 -3.68 -11.77
N LEU A 166 5.63 -5.02 -11.95
CA LEU A 166 5.23 -5.64 -13.22
C LEU A 166 3.72 -5.50 -13.48
N SER A 167 2.89 -5.57 -12.43
CA SER A 167 1.46 -5.25 -12.56
C SER A 167 1.21 -3.79 -12.95
N GLN A 168 2.07 -2.86 -12.53
CA GLN A 168 2.02 -1.46 -12.99
C GLN A 168 2.45 -1.34 -14.46
N ALA A 169 3.45 -2.12 -14.88
CA ALA A 169 3.84 -2.21 -16.30
C ALA A 169 2.67 -2.64 -17.18
N ASP A 170 1.91 -3.67 -16.77
CA ASP A 170 0.73 -4.13 -17.51
C ASP A 170 -0.33 -3.03 -17.65
N SER A 171 -0.51 -2.20 -16.62
CA SER A 171 -1.42 -1.04 -16.66
C SER A 171 -0.94 0.06 -17.61
N ASP A 172 0.34 0.44 -17.53
CA ASP A 172 0.94 1.47 -18.38
C ASP A 172 0.96 1.03 -19.86
N LEU A 173 1.27 -0.24 -20.15
CA LEU A 173 1.24 -0.82 -21.50
C LEU A 173 -0.18 -0.94 -22.07
N ALA A 174 -1.16 -1.29 -21.24
CA ALA A 174 -2.56 -1.32 -21.67
C ALA A 174 -3.04 0.06 -22.08
N MET A 175 -2.59 1.10 -21.38
CA MET A 175 -2.94 2.49 -21.68
C MET A 175 -2.42 2.95 -23.04
N LEU A 176 -1.20 2.54 -23.44
CA LEU A 176 -0.68 2.81 -24.79
C LEU A 176 -1.55 2.19 -25.89
N ALA A 177 -2.23 1.08 -25.59
CA ALA A 177 -3.21 0.45 -26.47
C ALA A 177 -4.63 1.03 -26.35
N GLY A 178 -4.81 2.16 -25.65
CA GLY A 178 -6.13 2.77 -25.42
C GLY A 178 -7.05 1.96 -24.50
N ARG A 179 -6.49 1.03 -23.71
CA ARG A 179 -7.25 0.21 -22.74
C ARG A 179 -6.98 0.66 -21.32
N GLU A 180 -7.97 0.51 -20.45
CA GLU A 180 -7.79 0.70 -19.01
C GLU A 180 -7.71 -0.66 -18.31
N VAL A 181 -6.53 -0.98 -17.77
CA VAL A 181 -6.28 -2.22 -17.02
C VAL A 181 -5.62 -1.85 -15.69
N GLY A 182 -5.96 -2.59 -14.64
CA GLY A 182 -5.41 -2.43 -13.30
C GLY A 182 -6.47 -2.03 -12.27
N ARG A 183 -6.00 -1.59 -11.11
CA ARG A 183 -6.82 -1.04 -10.03
C ARG A 183 -6.00 -0.06 -9.19
N ILE A 184 -6.66 0.82 -8.45
CA ILE A 184 -6.03 1.63 -7.40
C ILE A 184 -6.45 1.01 -6.07
N VAL A 185 -5.48 0.59 -5.24
CA VAL A 185 -5.76 0.09 -3.89
C VAL A 185 -5.41 1.16 -2.85
N ILE A 186 -6.39 1.58 -2.06
CA ILE A 186 -6.29 2.72 -1.15
C ILE A 186 -6.49 2.24 0.28
N GLY A 187 -5.49 2.42 1.14
CA GLY A 187 -5.67 2.29 2.58
C GLY A 187 -6.32 3.54 3.15
N ALA A 188 -7.47 3.43 3.81
CA ALA A 188 -8.21 4.60 4.30
C ALA A 188 -8.31 4.62 5.83
N LEU A 189 -7.70 5.62 6.46
CA LEU A 189 -7.86 5.90 7.89
C LEU A 189 -9.19 6.63 8.15
N PRO A 190 -9.71 6.67 9.39
CA PRO A 190 -11.07 7.12 9.68
C PRO A 190 -11.52 8.44 9.04
N LEU A 191 -10.70 9.49 9.12
CA LEU A 191 -11.04 10.80 8.58
C LEU A 191 -11.22 10.80 7.06
N SER A 192 -10.30 10.16 6.31
CA SER A 192 -10.29 10.28 4.85
C SER A 192 -11.59 9.76 4.23
N ARG A 193 -12.23 8.78 4.89
CA ARG A 193 -13.52 8.18 4.50
C ARG A 193 -14.73 9.10 4.64
N SER A 194 -14.63 10.16 5.44
CA SER A 194 -15.78 10.98 5.84
C SER A 194 -16.04 12.19 4.93
N GLY A 195 -15.36 12.30 3.78
CA GLY A 195 -15.70 13.33 2.79
C GLY A 195 -14.62 13.52 1.74
N TRP A 196 -13.36 13.53 2.14
CA TRP A 196 -12.23 13.78 1.24
C TRP A 196 -12.07 12.68 0.17
N LEU A 197 -11.92 11.42 0.59
CA LEU A 197 -11.78 10.28 -0.32
C LEU A 197 -13.04 10.08 -1.21
N PRO A 198 -14.29 10.09 -0.68
CA PRO A 198 -15.49 10.01 -1.52
C PRO A 198 -15.54 11.10 -2.60
N THR A 199 -15.20 12.35 -2.26
CA THR A 199 -15.20 13.47 -3.22
C THR A 199 -14.18 13.24 -4.34
N ALA A 200 -12.96 12.81 -3.99
CA ALA A 200 -11.92 12.48 -4.97
C ALA A 200 -12.33 11.31 -5.88
N ILE A 201 -12.97 10.27 -5.32
CA ILE A 201 -13.48 9.11 -6.09
C ILE A 201 -14.55 9.56 -7.09
N LEU A 202 -15.51 10.38 -6.67
CA LEU A 202 -16.57 10.87 -7.57
C LEU A 202 -16.00 11.73 -8.70
N ALA A 203 -15.01 12.58 -8.40
CA ALA A 203 -14.31 13.36 -9.41
C ALA A 203 -13.53 12.46 -10.39
N PHE A 204 -12.88 11.40 -9.88
CA PHE A 204 -12.13 10.45 -10.69
C PHE A 204 -13.03 9.61 -11.59
N ARG A 205 -14.18 9.16 -11.09
CA ARG A 205 -15.18 8.39 -11.85
C ARG A 205 -15.74 9.16 -13.05
N ARG A 206 -15.80 10.49 -12.98
CA ARG A 206 -16.19 11.33 -14.12
C ARG A 206 -15.15 11.32 -15.24
N GLN A 207 -13.87 11.15 -14.89
CA GLN A 207 -12.77 11.12 -15.86
C GLN A 207 -12.51 9.70 -16.39
N ARG A 208 -12.66 8.69 -15.54
CA ARG A 208 -12.38 7.28 -15.84
C ARG A 208 -13.54 6.38 -15.38
N PRO A 209 -14.64 6.32 -16.15
CA PRO A 209 -15.77 5.46 -15.83
C PRO A 209 -15.33 3.99 -15.80
N GLY A 210 -15.69 3.26 -14.75
CA GLY A 210 -15.41 1.82 -14.65
C GLY A 210 -14.01 1.42 -14.15
N PHE A 211 -13.03 2.33 -14.03
CA PHE A 211 -11.71 1.98 -13.49
C PHE A 211 -11.81 1.40 -12.05
N PRO A 212 -11.28 0.20 -11.75
CA PRO A 212 -11.44 -0.40 -10.43
C PRO A 212 -10.70 0.37 -9.32
N ILE A 213 -11.41 0.65 -8.23
CA ILE A 213 -10.85 1.23 -7.00
C ILE A 213 -11.22 0.28 -5.86
N GLU A 214 -10.22 -0.12 -5.09
CA GLU A 214 -10.36 -0.94 -3.89
C GLU A 214 -10.00 -0.09 -2.67
N ILE A 215 -10.86 -0.07 -1.66
CA ILE A 215 -10.64 0.65 -0.40
C ILE A 215 -10.46 -0.38 0.70
N ILE A 216 -9.33 -0.31 1.38
CA ILE A 216 -9.00 -1.15 2.52
C ILE A 216 -9.04 -0.28 3.78
N ASP A 217 -9.97 -0.58 4.65
CA ASP A 217 -10.09 0.03 5.96
C ASP A 217 -9.35 -0.82 6.99
N GLY A 218 -8.59 -0.19 7.89
CA GLY A 218 -7.82 -0.92 8.88
C GLY A 218 -7.08 -0.02 9.85
N ARG A 219 -6.31 -0.64 10.73
CA ARG A 219 -5.42 0.10 11.63
C ARG A 219 -4.23 0.64 10.84
N TYR A 220 -3.61 1.71 11.36
CA TYR A 220 -2.45 2.33 10.72
C TYR A 220 -1.32 1.33 10.46
N ASP A 221 -1.00 0.48 11.44
CA ASP A 221 0.05 -0.54 11.34
C ASP A 221 -0.25 -1.61 10.30
N GLU A 222 -1.52 -2.03 10.17
CA GLU A 222 -1.98 -2.99 9.15
C GLU A 222 -1.90 -2.38 7.75
N LEU A 223 -2.42 -1.15 7.58
CA LEU A 223 -2.39 -0.45 6.29
C LEU A 223 -0.95 -0.12 5.87
N LEU A 224 -0.09 0.26 6.83
CA LEU A 224 1.32 0.51 6.57
C LEU A 224 2.03 -0.77 6.12
N LEU A 225 1.74 -1.91 6.77
CA LEU A 225 2.28 -3.20 6.35
C LEU A 225 1.84 -3.58 4.93
N GLY A 226 0.55 -3.42 4.61
CA GLY A 226 0.02 -3.65 3.26
C GLY A 226 0.62 -2.71 2.22
N LEU A 227 0.83 -1.43 2.57
CA LEU A 227 1.53 -0.46 1.74
C LEU A 227 2.96 -0.93 1.45
N ARG A 228 3.71 -1.32 2.47
CA ARG A 228 5.08 -1.84 2.31
C ARG A 228 5.09 -3.10 1.46
N ARG A 229 4.13 -4.01 1.61
CA ARG A 229 4.01 -5.25 0.83
C ARG A 229 3.59 -5.03 -0.64
N GLY A 230 3.23 -3.81 -1.04
CA GLY A 230 2.73 -3.56 -2.40
C GLY A 230 1.27 -3.98 -2.61
N GLU A 231 0.56 -4.33 -1.54
CA GLU A 231 -0.85 -4.69 -1.56
C GLU A 231 -1.75 -3.45 -1.59
N ILE A 232 -1.30 -2.36 -0.95
CA ILE A 232 -1.92 -1.04 -0.98
C ILE A 232 -1.02 -0.10 -1.78
N ASP A 233 -1.56 0.74 -2.66
CA ASP A 233 -0.79 1.70 -3.45
C ASP A 233 -0.45 2.96 -2.64
N LEU A 234 -1.45 3.48 -1.91
CA LEU A 234 -1.36 4.69 -1.11
C LEU A 234 -2.27 4.61 0.13
N VAL A 235 -1.85 5.24 1.22
CA VAL A 235 -2.64 5.35 2.45
C VAL A 235 -3.06 6.81 2.66
N LEU A 236 -4.33 7.04 2.99
CA LEU A 236 -4.92 8.35 3.19
C LEU A 236 -5.32 8.56 4.65
N GLY A 237 -4.82 9.64 5.26
CA GLY A 237 -5.28 10.12 6.56
C GLY A 237 -4.20 10.79 7.37
N ALA A 238 -4.31 10.69 8.70
CA ALA A 238 -3.41 11.37 9.62
C ALA A 238 -1.97 10.89 9.45
N LEU A 239 -1.08 11.85 9.17
CA LEU A 239 0.35 11.62 9.06
C LEU A 239 0.98 11.47 10.45
N ARG A 240 2.03 10.65 10.52
CA ARG A 240 2.91 10.55 11.68
C ARG A 240 4.23 11.24 11.34
N LEU A 241 4.57 12.28 12.09
CA LEU A 241 5.80 13.05 11.90
C LEU A 241 6.55 13.09 13.24
N PRO A 242 7.85 12.71 13.29
CA PRO A 242 8.65 12.15 12.20
C PRO A 242 8.11 10.81 11.67
N SER A 243 8.53 10.43 10.46
CA SER A 243 8.11 9.16 9.86
C SER A 243 8.51 7.99 10.78
N PRO A 244 7.62 7.02 11.03
CA PRO A 244 7.95 5.88 11.88
C PRO A 244 8.94 4.90 11.23
N ILE A 245 9.10 4.95 9.91
CA ILE A 245 9.97 4.09 9.11
C ILE A 245 10.53 4.82 7.88
N ASP A 246 11.68 4.41 7.37
CA ASP A 246 12.39 5.15 6.31
C ASP A 246 11.97 4.77 4.88
N ASP A 247 11.24 3.67 4.69
CA ASP A 247 10.85 3.15 3.37
C ASP A 247 9.48 3.66 2.88
N ILE A 248 9.01 4.78 3.46
CA ILE A 248 7.79 5.48 3.06
C ILE A 248 8.05 6.97 2.80
N THR A 249 7.14 7.60 2.07
CA THR A 249 7.08 9.04 1.87
C THR A 249 5.71 9.53 2.29
N GLN A 250 5.68 10.66 3.00
CA GLN A 250 4.46 11.27 3.52
C GLN A 250 4.34 12.70 2.97
N GLU A 251 3.25 12.96 2.23
CA GLU A 251 2.92 14.26 1.68
C GLU A 251 1.77 14.87 2.47
N ARG A 252 2.01 15.96 3.20
CA ARG A 252 0.97 16.74 3.89
C ARG A 252 0.16 17.52 2.87
N LEU A 253 -1.16 17.42 2.95
CA LEU A 253 -2.08 18.11 2.04
C LEU A 253 -2.91 19.18 2.73
N PHE A 254 -3.34 18.94 3.98
CA PHE A 254 -4.08 19.90 4.80
C PHE A 254 -3.96 19.53 6.28
N ASP A 255 -4.50 20.36 7.17
CA ASP A 255 -4.63 20.03 8.58
C ASP A 255 -6.08 19.79 8.95
N ASP A 256 -6.31 18.83 9.85
CA ASP A 256 -7.60 18.61 10.49
C ASP A 256 -7.50 18.96 11.97
N GLU A 257 -8.57 19.50 12.52
CA GLU A 257 -8.69 19.81 13.94
C GLU A 257 -9.39 18.66 14.68
N VAL A 258 -8.86 18.25 15.83
CA VAL A 258 -9.55 17.39 16.77
C VAL A 258 -10.50 18.23 17.64
N VAL A 259 -11.75 17.83 17.70
CA VAL A 259 -12.80 18.52 18.46
C VAL A 259 -13.44 17.59 19.49
N ALA A 260 -13.90 18.17 20.60
CA ALA A 260 -14.76 17.50 21.54
C ALA A 260 -16.21 17.52 21.03
N VAL A 261 -16.87 16.37 21.09
CA VAL A 261 -18.25 16.19 20.65
C VAL A 261 -19.11 15.59 21.76
N ALA A 262 -20.39 15.93 21.75
CA ALA A 262 -21.43 15.35 22.57
C ALA A 262 -22.66 15.04 21.71
N ARG A 263 -23.67 14.36 22.26
CA ARG A 263 -24.98 14.27 21.59
C ARG A 263 -25.62 15.65 21.44
N ALA A 264 -26.51 15.76 20.46
CA ALA A 264 -27.46 16.87 20.41
C ALA A 264 -28.25 16.98 21.74
N GLY A 265 -28.37 18.21 22.26
CA GLY A 265 -29.07 18.50 23.52
C GLY A 265 -28.33 18.05 24.79
N HIS A 266 -27.03 17.78 24.72
CA HIS A 266 -26.20 17.52 25.90
C HIS A 266 -26.16 18.76 26.83
N PRO A 267 -26.13 18.64 28.16
CA PRO A 267 -26.14 19.80 29.07
C PRO A 267 -25.06 20.86 28.78
N LEU A 268 -23.88 20.41 28.33
CA LEU A 268 -22.78 21.31 27.96
C LEU A 268 -23.01 22.10 26.65
N THR A 269 -23.95 21.68 25.79
CA THR A 269 -24.28 22.42 24.56
C THR A 269 -25.09 23.67 24.81
N THR A 270 -25.77 23.76 25.96
CA THR A 270 -26.61 24.89 26.37
C THR A 270 -25.96 25.80 27.42
N ALA A 271 -24.74 25.48 27.85
CA ALA A 271 -24.02 26.27 28.84
C ALA A 271 -23.62 27.64 28.27
N ARG A 272 -23.89 28.73 29.01
CA ARG A 272 -23.54 30.10 28.58
C ARG A 272 -22.03 30.36 28.56
N GLU A 273 -21.30 29.81 29.52
CA GLU A 273 -19.83 29.91 29.63
C GLU A 273 -19.27 28.51 29.87
N LEU A 274 -19.05 27.75 28.79
CA LEU A 274 -18.46 26.42 28.88
C LEU A 274 -16.95 26.52 29.06
N ARG A 275 -16.44 26.01 30.18
CA ARG A 275 -15.00 25.89 30.42
C ARG A 275 -14.54 24.47 30.08
N PRO A 276 -13.28 24.27 29.65
CA PRO A 276 -12.79 22.92 29.34
C PRO A 276 -12.90 21.95 30.52
N GLU A 277 -12.69 22.42 31.76
CA GLU A 277 -12.76 21.62 32.98
C GLU A 277 -14.17 21.09 33.25
N ASP A 278 -15.21 21.74 32.71
CA ASP A 278 -16.59 21.26 32.83
C ASP A 278 -16.79 19.90 32.14
N THR A 279 -15.93 19.56 31.18
CA THR A 279 -15.96 18.26 30.49
C THR A 279 -15.39 17.12 31.32
N PHE A 280 -14.59 17.40 32.36
CA PHE A 280 -13.89 16.38 33.15
C PHE A 280 -14.82 15.57 34.05
N ARG A 281 -16.02 16.09 34.32
CA ARG A 281 -17.05 15.39 35.11
C ARG A 281 -17.83 14.33 34.33
N TYR A 282 -17.69 14.31 33.00
CA TYR A 282 -18.41 13.39 32.12
C TYR A 282 -17.49 12.24 31.70
N PRO A 283 -18.04 11.04 31.46
CA PRO A 283 -17.27 9.94 30.93
C PRO A 283 -16.94 10.16 29.45
N TRP A 284 -15.86 9.55 28.96
CA TRP A 284 -15.35 9.78 27.61
C TRP A 284 -15.28 8.50 26.77
N VAL A 285 -15.72 8.58 25.52
CA VAL A 285 -15.41 7.60 24.48
C VAL A 285 -14.11 8.01 23.80
N MET A 286 -13.06 7.22 24.02
CA MET A 286 -11.70 7.52 23.60
C MET A 286 -11.26 6.64 22.43
N PRO A 287 -10.45 7.16 21.49
CA PRO A 287 -9.82 6.35 20.47
C PRO A 287 -8.69 5.50 21.05
N ARG A 288 -8.26 4.48 20.29
CA ARG A 288 -7.14 3.60 20.68
C ARG A 288 -5.86 4.39 20.95
N LYS A 289 -5.07 3.93 21.93
CA LYS A 289 -3.76 4.49 22.35
C LYS A 289 -2.78 4.79 21.23
N SER A 290 -2.80 4.00 20.17
CA SER A 290 -1.85 4.15 19.04
C SER A 290 -2.23 5.26 18.04
N THR A 291 -3.31 6.00 18.26
CA THR A 291 -3.81 7.02 17.31
C THR A 291 -3.37 8.44 17.70
N PRO A 292 -3.13 9.35 16.73
CA PRO A 292 -2.80 10.74 17.04
C PRO A 292 -3.87 11.48 17.86
N ILE A 293 -5.15 11.23 17.59
CA ILE A 293 -6.27 11.82 18.35
C ILE A 293 -6.16 11.46 19.83
N ARG A 294 -5.74 10.22 20.13
CA ARG A 294 -5.61 9.77 21.51
C ARG A 294 -4.56 10.55 22.29
N GLY A 295 -3.41 10.85 21.69
CA GLY A 295 -2.38 11.68 22.34
C GLY A 295 -2.88 13.09 22.69
N ILE A 296 -3.70 13.69 21.81
CA ILE A 296 -4.32 15.00 22.05
C ILE A 296 -5.30 14.94 23.23
N LEU A 297 -6.18 13.94 23.24
CA LEU A 297 -7.18 13.79 24.31
C LEU A 297 -6.56 13.38 25.65
N ASP A 298 -5.54 12.50 25.64
CA ASP A 298 -4.80 12.14 26.86
C ASP A 298 -4.10 13.37 27.45
N GLY A 299 -3.51 14.23 26.61
CA GLY A 299 -2.91 15.49 27.06
C GLY A 299 -3.95 16.46 27.63
N PHE A 300 -5.13 16.55 27.00
CA PHE A 300 -6.23 17.38 27.48
C PHE A 300 -6.82 16.91 28.81
N LEU A 301 -6.98 15.59 28.98
CA LEU A 301 -7.55 14.97 30.17
C LEU A 301 -6.52 14.63 31.24
N ALA A 302 -5.25 15.04 31.08
CA ALA A 302 -4.18 14.73 32.03
C ALA A 302 -4.46 15.28 33.45
N GLU A 303 -5.18 16.41 33.53
CA GLU A 303 -5.57 17.06 34.79
C GLU A 303 -6.97 16.64 35.28
N ALA A 304 -7.68 15.81 34.51
CA ALA A 304 -9.01 15.34 34.88
C ALA A 304 -8.92 14.31 36.04
N PRO A 305 -9.88 14.32 36.99
CA PRO A 305 -10.07 13.18 37.90
C PRO A 305 -10.29 11.91 37.07
N LYS A 306 -9.91 10.72 37.58
CA LYS A 306 -10.01 9.42 36.86
C LYS A 306 -11.26 9.35 35.97
N ALA A 307 -11.09 9.64 34.68
CA ALA A 307 -12.18 9.66 33.74
C ALA A 307 -12.65 8.23 33.50
N ASP A 308 -13.95 7.99 33.58
CA ASP A 308 -14.54 6.75 33.10
C ASP A 308 -14.46 6.75 31.56
N VAL A 309 -13.81 5.73 31.00
CA VAL A 309 -13.40 5.71 29.60
C VAL A 309 -13.86 4.42 28.92
N VAL A 310 -14.56 4.59 27.81
CA VAL A 310 -14.80 3.53 26.82
C VAL A 310 -13.83 3.71 25.66
N GLU A 311 -13.02 2.69 25.36
CA GLU A 311 -12.06 2.76 24.24
C GLU A 311 -12.62 2.11 22.96
N THR A 312 -12.69 2.85 21.85
CA THR A 312 -13.10 2.33 20.54
C THR A 312 -12.49 3.09 19.37
N SER A 313 -12.18 2.39 18.28
CA SER A 313 -11.78 3.02 17.00
C SER A 313 -12.96 3.20 16.02
N SER A 314 -14.15 2.73 16.39
CA SER A 314 -15.34 2.83 15.55
C SER A 314 -16.10 4.12 15.84
N VAL A 315 -16.15 5.01 14.85
CA VAL A 315 -16.94 6.25 14.92
C VAL A 315 -18.44 5.93 15.06
N ILE A 316 -18.91 4.83 14.46
CA ILE A 316 -20.30 4.39 14.60
C ILE A 316 -20.60 4.04 16.06
N VAL A 317 -19.73 3.25 16.71
CA VAL A 317 -19.93 2.89 18.13
C VAL A 317 -19.87 4.14 19.01
N LEU A 318 -18.90 5.03 18.79
CA LEU A 318 -18.81 6.31 19.50
C LEU A 318 -20.10 7.11 19.35
N ARG A 319 -20.59 7.28 18.12
CA ARG A 319 -21.81 8.03 17.84
C ARG A 319 -23.03 7.43 18.56
N GLU A 320 -23.20 6.11 18.52
CA GLU A 320 -24.33 5.46 19.18
C GLU A 320 -24.28 5.57 20.71
N ILE A 321 -23.09 5.47 21.31
CA ILE A 321 -22.91 5.68 22.76
C ILE A 321 -23.26 7.13 23.11
N LEU A 322 -22.69 8.10 22.39
CA LEU A 322 -22.96 9.52 22.63
C LEU A 322 -24.45 9.79 22.49
N ARG A 323 -25.10 9.34 21.41
CA ARG A 323 -26.53 9.54 21.19
C ARG A 323 -27.41 9.02 22.33
N ALA A 324 -27.01 7.93 22.98
CA ALA A 324 -27.77 7.27 24.04
C ALA A 324 -27.36 7.69 25.47
N SER A 325 -26.41 8.60 25.64
CA SER A 325 -25.85 8.92 26.96
C SER A 325 -25.28 10.35 27.04
N ASP A 326 -24.71 10.70 28.19
CA ASP A 326 -23.96 11.95 28.37
C ASP A 326 -22.44 11.73 28.32
N TYR A 327 -22.00 10.68 27.60
CA TYR A 327 -20.59 10.52 27.27
C TYR A 327 -20.16 11.65 26.31
N LEU A 328 -18.90 12.04 26.44
CA LEU A 328 -18.22 12.91 25.50
C LEU A 328 -17.32 12.09 24.59
N GLY A 329 -16.91 12.64 23.45
CA GLY A 329 -15.98 11.99 22.54
C GLY A 329 -15.04 12.98 21.89
N GLY A 330 -13.92 12.48 21.36
CA GLY A 330 -13.03 13.27 20.52
C GLY A 330 -12.96 12.72 19.09
N LEU A 331 -13.19 13.59 18.11
CA LEU A 331 -13.22 13.25 16.69
C LEU A 331 -12.48 14.32 15.88
N SER A 332 -12.20 14.00 14.62
CA SER A 332 -11.97 15.05 13.62
C SER A 332 -13.16 16.00 13.53
N ARG A 333 -12.90 17.28 13.31
CA ARG A 333 -13.90 18.28 12.96
C ARG A 333 -14.68 17.86 11.72
N MET A 334 -14.01 17.45 10.64
CA MET A 334 -14.68 16.99 9.43
C MET A 334 -15.63 15.81 9.68
N GLN A 335 -15.22 14.86 10.53
CA GLN A 335 -16.08 13.73 10.89
C GLN A 335 -17.27 14.17 11.74
N ALA A 336 -17.06 15.11 12.65
CA ALA A 336 -18.13 15.67 13.47
C ALA A 336 -19.15 16.46 12.63
N GLU A 337 -18.69 17.19 11.60
CA GLU A 337 -19.55 17.94 10.68
C GLU A 337 -20.44 17.03 9.82
N VAL A 338 -19.93 15.87 9.42
CA VAL A 338 -20.73 14.84 8.73
C VAL A 338 -21.84 14.29 9.63
N GLU A 339 -21.55 14.17 10.94
CA GLU A 339 -22.48 13.66 11.95
C GLU A 339 -23.29 14.78 12.65
N ALA A 340 -23.33 15.99 12.08
CA ALA A 340 -23.91 17.18 12.71
C ALA A 340 -25.43 17.07 13.02
N GLN A 341 -26.12 16.10 12.43
CA GLN A 341 -27.54 15.83 12.75
C GLN A 341 -27.74 15.12 14.09
N VAL A 342 -26.70 14.45 14.60
CA VAL A 342 -26.79 13.60 15.81
C VAL A 342 -25.78 13.98 16.88
N LEU A 343 -24.65 14.57 16.48
CA LEU A 343 -23.62 15.08 17.37
C LEU A 343 -23.54 16.60 17.31
N SER A 344 -23.06 17.20 18.39
CA SER A 344 -22.76 18.63 18.49
C SER A 344 -21.30 18.82 18.90
N ILE A 345 -20.60 19.69 18.18
CA ILE A 345 -19.25 20.10 18.54
C ILE A 345 -19.34 21.04 19.75
N LEU A 346 -18.63 20.70 20.82
CA LEU A 346 -18.57 21.56 22.01
C LEU A 346 -17.68 22.78 21.72
N PRO A 347 -18.07 24.00 22.16
CA PRO A 347 -17.31 25.22 21.93
C PRO A 347 -16.09 25.34 22.87
N ILE A 348 -15.29 24.27 22.98
CA ILE A 348 -14.01 24.25 23.72
C ILE A 348 -12.86 24.00 22.75
N ARG A 349 -11.68 24.52 23.09
CA ARG A 349 -10.45 24.29 22.34
C ARG A 349 -9.63 23.20 23.01
N LEU A 350 -9.25 22.18 22.25
CA LEU A 350 -8.30 21.18 22.71
C LEU A 350 -6.86 21.67 22.43
N PRO A 351 -5.91 21.52 23.36
CA PRO A 351 -4.53 21.88 23.13
C PRO A 351 -3.91 20.99 22.05
N ASN A 352 -3.11 21.58 21.15
CA ASN A 352 -2.46 20.86 20.03
C ASN A 352 -3.44 20.05 19.16
N ALA A 353 -4.66 20.56 18.96
CA ALA A 353 -5.73 19.88 18.24
C ALA A 353 -5.46 19.65 16.74
N LEU A 354 -4.55 20.40 16.14
CA LEU A 354 -4.25 20.30 14.72
C LEU A 354 -3.37 19.09 14.42
N ARG A 355 -3.73 18.36 13.37
CA ARG A 355 -2.95 17.22 12.88
C ARG A 355 -2.82 17.25 11.37
N PRO A 356 -1.62 16.96 10.84
CA PRO A 356 -1.39 16.93 9.40
C PRO A 356 -2.09 15.72 8.79
N ILE A 357 -2.90 15.97 7.75
CA ILE A 357 -3.55 14.96 6.94
C ILE A 357 -2.90 14.92 5.57
N GLY A 358 -2.78 13.72 5.00
CA GLY A 358 -2.15 13.59 3.70
C GLY A 358 -2.13 12.18 3.13
N VAL A 359 -1.17 11.98 2.24
CA VAL A 359 -0.95 10.73 1.51
C VAL A 359 0.36 10.11 1.95
N THR A 360 0.35 8.82 2.24
CA THR A 360 1.54 8.01 2.50
C THR A 360 1.73 7.02 1.37
N THR A 361 2.91 6.97 0.76
CA THR A 361 3.29 6.03 -0.29
C THR A 361 4.59 5.32 0.07
N ARG A 362 4.93 4.21 -0.60
CA ARG A 362 6.28 3.64 -0.49
C ARG A 362 7.32 4.61 -1.05
N ALA A 363 8.50 4.65 -0.44
CA ALA A 363 9.64 5.37 -1.00
C ALA A 363 9.98 4.84 -2.40
N GLY A 364 10.19 5.75 -3.35
CA GLY A 364 10.51 5.41 -4.74
C GLY A 364 9.38 4.74 -5.53
N TRP A 365 8.14 4.71 -5.04
CA TRP A 365 6.98 4.25 -5.83
C TRP A 365 6.70 5.20 -7.00
N GLU A 366 6.45 4.61 -8.17
CA GLU A 366 6.12 5.37 -9.37
C GLU A 366 4.67 5.07 -9.80
N PRO A 367 3.74 6.02 -9.62
CA PRO A 367 2.34 5.80 -9.95
C PRO A 367 2.16 5.63 -11.46
N THR A 368 1.31 4.66 -11.83
CA THR A 368 0.70 4.59 -13.17
C THR A 368 -0.03 5.89 -13.47
N ARG A 369 -0.38 6.13 -14.74
CA ARG A 369 -1.09 7.37 -15.09
C ARG A 369 -2.48 7.46 -14.42
N ALA A 370 -3.21 6.36 -14.26
CA ALA A 370 -4.48 6.36 -13.51
C ALA A 370 -4.29 6.73 -12.03
N GLN A 371 -3.29 6.15 -11.36
CA GLN A 371 -2.94 6.48 -9.97
C GLN A 371 -2.50 7.94 -9.84
N ARG A 372 -1.75 8.46 -10.81
CA ARG A 372 -1.28 9.86 -10.83
C ARG A 372 -2.44 10.85 -10.98
N ASP A 373 -3.38 10.56 -11.88
CA ASP A 373 -4.59 11.38 -12.04
C ASP A 373 -5.41 11.40 -10.75
N PHE A 374 -5.54 10.25 -10.07
CA PHE A 374 -6.21 10.16 -8.79
C PHE A 374 -5.51 10.96 -7.68
N LEU A 375 -4.18 10.89 -7.58
CA LEU A 375 -3.39 11.71 -6.65
C LEU A 375 -3.59 13.22 -6.90
N ASN A 376 -3.64 13.63 -8.17
CA ASN A 376 -3.89 15.03 -8.52
C ASN A 376 -5.30 15.48 -8.09
N LEU A 377 -6.30 14.61 -8.19
CA LEU A 377 -7.65 14.88 -7.69
C LEU A 377 -7.70 14.94 -6.15
N LEU A 378 -6.94 14.09 -5.45
CA LEU A 378 -6.80 14.16 -4.00
C LEU A 378 -6.21 15.50 -3.56
N ARG A 379 -5.15 15.97 -4.23
CA ARG A 379 -4.54 17.29 -3.99
C ARG A 379 -5.49 18.44 -4.31
N LYS A 380 -6.27 18.32 -5.39
CA LYS A 380 -7.23 19.37 -5.76
C LYS A 380 -8.36 19.47 -4.73
N THR A 381 -8.92 18.33 -4.33
CA THR A 381 -10.02 18.26 -3.36
C THR A 381 -9.59 18.57 -1.94
N SER A 382 -8.29 18.51 -1.61
CA SER A 382 -7.80 18.96 -0.31
C SER A 382 -7.73 20.48 -0.17
N VAL A 383 -7.64 21.23 -1.29
CA VAL A 383 -7.64 22.71 -1.23
C VAL A 383 -8.98 23.24 -0.71
N ASP A 384 -10.08 22.57 -1.06
CA ASP A 384 -11.42 22.93 -0.57
C ASP A 384 -11.62 22.59 0.92
N LEU A 385 -10.65 21.89 1.54
CA LEU A 385 -10.67 21.41 2.92
C LEU A 385 -9.62 22.08 3.81
N ALA A 386 -8.71 22.85 3.22
CA ALA A 386 -7.66 23.62 3.90
C ALA A 386 -8.15 25.04 4.19
#